data_AF-A0A7C1CLD4-F1
#
_entry.id   AF-A0A7C1CLD4-F1
#
_cell.length_a   1.000
_cell.length_b   1.000
_cell.length_c   1.000
_cell.angle_alpha   90.00
_cell.angle_beta   90.00
_cell.angle_gamma   90.00
#
_symmetry.space_group_name_H-M   'P 1'
#
loop_
_entity.id
_entity.type
_entity.pdbx_description
1 polymer ?
#
loop_
_entity_poly.entity_id
_entity_poly.type
_entity_poly.pdbx_seq_one_letter_code
_entity_poly.pdbx_strand_id
1 'polypeptide(L)'
;MKIAGCQRNGPFQESNALRLDFFDWLVVAIITAVVSLGLPPLWTVFEGFEPDDTYRIPYAISEDYWHFARYARAAAKENGVIVLGDSVVWGRFASLEQTLSSNLKTETGLSFWNLGINGLHPVAMNGLLRYHVRSLRDCDILLHFNPLWISSPQYDLSTERETRFNHPKLVPQFLPRIPCYHESADAKADIAAERYAPLRSFASHLSIAYYDNKTPPVWTLDRPYECPLEPLWQEMPAPDILPGEDFRSWKERDMAPQPFEWVSLDNSLQWRFFCQTALHLRSRGNNVFVLVGPFNKHAVAQVSLDSYKATIAAVQKWLVAEGFPCHLASVLPVNLYADASHPIGQGYTHITRELLSQEHFQMFLGNAGSRQEEKASKSYCTNIQTVHTPSAGGK
;
A
#
# COMPACT_ATOMS: atom_id res chain seq x y z
N MET A 1 -64.63 24.65 -17.68
CA MET A 1 -63.44 25.25 -18.36
C MET A 1 -62.64 24.12 -18.97
N LYS A 2 -62.44 24.16 -20.29
CA LYS A 2 -61.78 23.11 -21.07
C LYS A 2 -60.36 22.86 -20.55
N ILE A 3 -60.01 21.60 -20.32
CA ILE A 3 -58.73 21.08 -20.82
C ILE A 3 -59.06 19.81 -21.60
N ALA A 4 -59.10 19.99 -22.91
CA ALA A 4 -59.25 18.93 -23.89
C ALA A 4 -57.86 18.33 -24.16
N GLY A 5 -57.78 17.00 -24.07
CA GLY A 5 -57.11 16.15 -25.05
C GLY A 5 -55.61 16.31 -25.25
N CYS A 6 -54.85 15.41 -24.62
CA CYS A 6 -53.94 14.56 -25.39
C CYS A 6 -53.97 13.15 -24.79
N GLN A 7 -54.94 12.34 -25.26
CA GLN A 7 -54.78 10.90 -25.20
C GLN A 7 -53.61 10.53 -26.12
N ARG A 8 -52.47 10.18 -25.53
CA ARG A 8 -51.55 9.22 -26.17
C ARG A 8 -51.89 7.83 -25.63
N ASN A 9 -52.83 7.17 -26.31
CA ASN A 9 -52.88 5.70 -26.40
C ASN A 9 -51.50 5.24 -26.90
N GLY A 10 -50.81 4.21 -26.43
CA GLY A 10 -51.05 3.10 -25.53
C GLY A 10 -49.76 2.24 -25.56
N PRO A 11 -49.60 1.23 -24.71
CA PRO A 11 -48.51 1.27 -23.76
C PRO A 11 -47.59 0.05 -23.86
N PHE A 12 -46.27 0.28 -23.90
CA PHE A 12 -45.39 -0.55 -23.07
C PHE A 12 -45.57 -0.06 -21.64
N GLN A 13 -46.69 -0.43 -21.01
CA GLN A 13 -46.85 -0.38 -19.56
C GLN A 13 -46.32 -1.72 -19.09
N GLU A 14 -45.01 -1.80 -18.91
CA GLU A 14 -44.52 -2.80 -17.98
C GLU A 14 -45.16 -2.48 -16.63
N SER A 15 -45.80 -3.47 -16.02
CA SER A 15 -46.51 -3.33 -14.73
C SER A 15 -45.61 -2.88 -13.58
N ASN A 16 -44.30 -2.78 -13.82
CA ASN A 16 -43.28 -2.32 -12.87
C ASN A 16 -42.64 -0.97 -13.25
N ALA A 17 -43.13 -0.27 -14.28
CA ALA A 17 -42.52 0.97 -14.75
C ALA A 17 -42.89 2.17 -13.86
N LEU A 18 -41.97 2.59 -13.00
CA LEU A 18 -42.04 3.86 -12.26
C LEU A 18 -41.58 5.01 -13.16
N ARG A 19 -42.45 5.99 -13.39
CA ARG A 19 -42.10 7.24 -14.08
C ARG A 19 -41.80 8.30 -13.04
N LEU A 20 -40.53 8.68 -12.94
CA LEU A 20 -40.04 9.71 -12.04
C LEU A 20 -40.16 11.07 -12.73
N ASP A 21 -40.79 12.04 -12.06
CA ASP A 21 -40.72 13.43 -12.48
C ASP A 21 -39.39 14.08 -12.08
N PHE A 22 -39.21 15.37 -12.39
CA PHE A 22 -37.97 16.06 -12.06
C PHE A 22 -37.69 16.12 -10.53
N PHE A 23 -38.74 16.26 -9.72
CA PHE A 23 -38.59 16.29 -8.26
C PHE A 23 -38.27 14.91 -7.71
N ASP A 24 -38.88 13.86 -8.26
CA ASP A 24 -38.54 12.48 -7.92
C ASP A 24 -37.08 12.17 -8.24
N TRP A 25 -36.58 12.62 -9.41
CA TRP A 25 -35.17 12.49 -9.76
C TRP A 25 -34.24 13.27 -8.82
N LEU A 26 -34.66 14.45 -8.37
CA LEU A 26 -33.91 15.22 -7.38
C LEU A 26 -33.84 14.47 -6.05
N VAL A 27 -34.95 13.89 -5.60
CA VAL A 27 -35.01 13.06 -4.37
C VAL A 27 -34.10 11.84 -4.51
N VAL A 28 -34.15 11.12 -5.63
CA VAL A 28 -33.26 9.99 -5.91
C VAL A 28 -31.79 10.43 -5.86
N ALA A 29 -31.44 11.55 -6.50
CA ALA A 29 -30.08 12.06 -6.49
C ALA A 29 -29.59 12.40 -5.07
N ILE A 30 -30.44 13.01 -4.25
CA ILE A 30 -30.12 13.30 -2.84
C ILE A 30 -29.91 12.01 -2.05
N ILE A 31 -30.82 11.04 -2.16
CA ILE A 31 -30.70 9.76 -1.46
C ILE A 31 -29.44 9.03 -1.89
N THR A 32 -29.18 8.94 -3.19
CA THR A 32 -27.96 8.31 -3.73
C THR A 32 -26.71 9.01 -3.23
N ALA A 33 -26.69 10.35 -3.18
CA ALA A 33 -25.55 11.11 -2.66
C ALA A 33 -25.33 10.84 -1.17
N VAL A 34 -26.39 10.87 -0.35
CA VAL A 34 -26.33 10.59 1.09
C VAL A 34 -25.82 9.18 1.35
N VAL A 35 -26.33 8.18 0.63
CA VAL A 35 -25.89 6.78 0.76
C VAL A 35 -24.42 6.64 0.32
N SER A 36 -24.07 7.21 -0.84
CA SER A 36 -22.73 7.07 -1.43
C SER A 36 -21.63 7.72 -0.59
N LEU A 37 -21.95 8.83 0.08
CA LEU A 37 -21.00 9.58 0.90
C LEU A 37 -21.07 9.19 2.38
N GLY A 38 -22.23 8.73 2.85
CA GLY A 38 -22.48 8.41 4.25
C GLY A 38 -22.15 6.97 4.65
N LEU A 39 -22.35 5.99 3.76
CA LEU A 39 -22.06 4.58 4.08
C LEU A 39 -20.57 4.32 4.36
N PRO A 40 -19.61 4.77 3.52
CA PRO A 40 -18.19 4.50 3.77
C PRO A 40 -17.67 4.98 5.14
N PRO A 41 -17.90 6.23 5.58
CA PRO A 41 -17.45 6.65 6.91
C PRO A 41 -18.23 5.95 8.04
N LEU A 42 -19.53 5.69 7.86
CA LEU A 42 -20.32 4.94 8.83
C LEU A 42 -19.76 3.52 9.04
N TRP A 43 -19.34 2.86 7.96
CA TRP A 43 -18.73 1.53 8.02
C TRP A 43 -17.46 1.52 8.87
N THR A 44 -16.64 2.57 8.80
CA THR A 44 -15.39 2.62 9.59
C THR A 44 -15.63 2.57 11.10
N VAL A 45 -16.82 2.95 11.56
CA VAL A 45 -17.23 2.85 12.96
C VAL A 45 -17.69 1.43 13.30
N PHE A 46 -18.46 0.80 12.41
CA PHE A 46 -18.99 -0.54 12.63
C PHE A 46 -17.92 -1.64 12.55
N GLU A 47 -17.00 -1.53 11.59
CA GLU A 47 -16.00 -2.57 11.35
C GLU A 47 -14.94 -2.65 12.45
N GLY A 48 -14.74 -1.60 13.24
CA GLY A 48 -13.80 -1.60 14.36
C GLY A 48 -12.37 -1.96 13.94
N PHE A 49 -11.62 -1.00 13.40
CA PHE A 49 -10.22 -1.22 13.01
C PHE A 49 -9.28 -0.33 13.82
N GLU A 50 -8.64 -0.93 14.83
CA GLU A 50 -7.66 -0.29 15.71
C GLU A 50 -6.29 -0.97 15.57
N PRO A 51 -5.58 -0.73 14.45
CA PRO A 51 -4.28 -1.34 14.23
C PRO A 51 -3.23 -0.71 15.15
N ASP A 52 -2.23 -1.51 15.50
CA ASP A 52 -1.01 -1.04 16.15
C ASP A 52 0.19 -1.08 15.19
N ASP A 53 1.38 -0.75 15.71
CA ASP A 53 2.64 -0.77 14.98
C ASP A 53 3.19 -2.19 14.73
N THR A 54 2.51 -3.25 15.20
CA THR A 54 2.80 -4.66 14.88
C THR A 54 1.93 -5.20 13.76
N TYR A 55 0.86 -4.49 13.42
CA TYR A 55 -0.04 -4.87 12.33
C TYR A 55 0.71 -4.96 10.99
N ARG A 56 0.47 -6.05 10.27
CA ARG A 56 0.90 -6.26 8.89
C ARG A 56 -0.33 -6.56 8.05
N ILE A 57 -0.47 -5.88 6.91
CA ILE A 57 -1.60 -6.11 6.02
C ILE A 57 -1.57 -7.58 5.55
N PRO A 58 -2.66 -8.36 5.77
CA PRO A 58 -2.76 -9.74 5.31
C PRO A 58 -2.61 -9.84 3.80
N TYR A 59 -2.01 -10.94 3.31
CA TYR A 59 -1.88 -11.18 1.87
C TYR A 59 -3.24 -11.15 1.14
N ALA A 60 -4.27 -11.75 1.76
CA ALA A 60 -5.62 -11.87 1.22
C ALA A 60 -6.27 -10.52 0.87
N ILE A 61 -5.89 -9.44 1.58
CA ILE A 61 -6.43 -8.09 1.37
C ILE A 61 -5.36 -7.11 0.85
N SER A 62 -4.28 -7.60 0.25
CA SER A 62 -3.19 -6.77 -0.28
C SER A 62 -3.60 -5.82 -1.41
N GLU A 63 -4.74 -6.09 -2.07
CA GLU A 63 -5.33 -5.20 -3.09
C GLU A 63 -6.44 -4.28 -2.54
N ASP A 64 -6.70 -4.34 -1.23
CA ASP A 64 -7.67 -3.47 -0.58
C ASP A 64 -7.04 -2.11 -0.22
N TYR A 65 -7.07 -1.21 -1.20
CA TYR A 65 -6.49 0.13 -1.04
C TYR A 65 -7.31 1.05 -0.12
N TRP A 66 -8.57 0.71 0.16
CA TRP A 66 -9.38 1.44 1.14
C TRP A 66 -8.91 1.11 2.55
N HIS A 67 -8.71 -0.19 2.83
CA HIS A 67 -8.15 -0.65 4.09
C HIS A 67 -6.72 -0.14 4.30
N PHE A 68 -5.89 -0.21 3.25
CA PHE A 68 -4.54 0.37 3.28
C PHE A 68 -4.58 1.85 3.66
N ALA A 69 -5.48 2.64 3.06
CA ALA A 69 -5.59 4.07 3.35
C ALA A 69 -6.00 4.36 4.81
N ARG A 70 -6.82 3.48 5.42
CA ARG A 70 -7.15 3.56 6.86
C ARG A 70 -5.94 3.24 7.72
N TYR A 71 -5.22 2.17 7.41
CA TYR A 71 -4.00 1.81 8.13
C TYR A 71 -2.93 2.90 8.05
N ALA A 72 -2.70 3.45 6.85
CA ALA A 72 -1.77 4.57 6.66
C ALA A 72 -2.20 5.85 7.39
N ARG A 73 -3.51 6.07 7.59
CA ARG A 73 -4.01 7.20 8.41
C ARG A 73 -3.77 6.96 9.89
N ALA A 74 -3.96 5.74 10.38
CA ALA A 74 -3.65 5.38 11.76
C ALA A 74 -2.14 5.56 12.04
N ALA A 75 -1.28 5.02 11.17
CA ALA A 75 0.17 5.16 11.27
C ALA A 75 0.63 6.63 11.30
N ALA A 76 0.11 7.46 10.37
CA ALA A 76 0.44 8.88 10.33
C ALA A 76 0.00 9.63 11.59
N LYS A 77 -1.14 9.24 12.19
CA LYS A 77 -1.63 9.85 13.43
C LYS A 77 -0.72 9.51 14.60
N GLU A 78 -0.15 8.30 14.64
CA GLU A 78 0.66 7.81 15.76
C GLU A 78 2.11 8.33 15.81
N ASN A 79 2.55 9.11 14.83
CA ASN A 79 3.91 9.67 14.74
C ASN A 79 5.02 8.62 14.79
N GLY A 80 4.70 7.35 14.56
CA GLY A 80 5.68 6.28 14.37
C GLY A 80 6.47 6.46 13.07
N VAL A 81 7.60 5.78 12.96
CA VAL A 81 8.32 5.69 11.69
C VAL A 81 7.56 4.77 10.74
N ILE A 82 7.14 5.28 9.60
CA ILE A 82 6.46 4.50 8.56
C ILE A 82 7.50 3.81 7.70
N VAL A 83 7.42 2.48 7.61
CA VAL A 83 8.27 1.68 6.71
C VAL A 83 7.47 1.35 5.46
N LEU A 84 7.84 1.94 4.32
CA LEU A 84 7.10 1.84 3.06
C LEU A 84 7.93 1.10 2.01
N GLY A 85 7.33 0.10 1.36
CA GLY A 85 7.98 -0.63 0.28
C GLY A 85 7.18 -1.81 -0.25
N ASP A 86 7.88 -2.68 -0.96
CA ASP A 86 7.33 -3.88 -1.59
C ASP A 86 7.30 -5.09 -0.62
N SER A 87 7.32 -6.29 -1.20
CA SER A 87 7.32 -7.58 -0.47
C SER A 87 8.53 -7.78 0.46
N VAL A 88 9.63 -7.04 0.28
CA VAL A 88 10.76 -7.03 1.22
C VAL A 88 10.37 -6.31 2.50
N VAL A 89 9.72 -5.15 2.42
CA VAL A 89 9.24 -4.45 3.62
C VAL A 89 8.10 -5.22 4.27
N TRP A 90 7.17 -5.75 3.47
CA TRP A 90 6.08 -6.59 3.96
C TRP A 90 6.59 -7.85 4.70
N GLY A 91 7.79 -8.34 4.35
CA GLY A 91 8.42 -9.47 5.03
C GLY A 91 7.87 -10.82 4.58
N ARG A 92 7.75 -11.04 3.26
CA ARG A 92 7.17 -12.25 2.65
C ARG A 92 7.71 -13.58 3.23
N PHE A 93 9.00 -13.63 3.55
CA PHE A 93 9.68 -14.82 4.07
C PHE A 93 10.12 -14.66 5.54
N ALA A 94 9.42 -13.81 6.29
CA ALA A 94 9.64 -13.59 7.72
C ALA A 94 8.31 -13.65 8.48
N SER A 95 8.37 -14.13 9.72
CA SER A 95 7.27 -13.98 10.66
C SER A 95 7.07 -12.50 11.01
N LEU A 96 5.93 -12.16 11.61
CA LEU A 96 5.61 -10.79 12.03
C LEU A 96 6.72 -10.16 12.87
N GLU A 97 7.26 -10.93 13.81
CA GLU A 97 8.30 -10.52 14.76
C GLU A 97 9.70 -10.40 14.14
N GLN A 98 9.87 -10.90 12.90
CA GLN A 98 11.16 -10.94 12.22
C GLN A 98 11.24 -9.96 11.04
N THR A 99 10.20 -9.15 10.82
CA THR A 99 10.21 -8.11 9.79
C THR A 99 11.21 -6.98 10.13
N LEU A 100 11.56 -6.15 9.14
CA LEU A 100 12.43 -5.00 9.36
C LEU A 100 11.87 -4.05 10.43
N SER A 101 10.58 -3.74 10.35
CA SER A 101 9.89 -2.87 11.33
C SER A 101 9.93 -3.46 12.74
N SER A 102 9.71 -4.76 12.89
CA SER A 102 9.71 -5.41 14.21
C SER A 102 11.11 -5.46 14.84
N ASN A 103 12.15 -5.77 14.05
CA ASN A 103 13.53 -5.71 14.53
C ASN A 103 13.92 -4.28 14.93
N LEU A 104 13.61 -3.27 14.11
CA LEU A 104 13.89 -1.86 14.41
C LEU A 104 13.18 -1.38 15.68
N LYS A 105 11.91 -1.75 15.86
CA LYS A 105 11.15 -1.47 17.08
C LYS A 105 11.84 -2.09 18.30
N THR A 106 12.22 -3.36 18.22
CA THR A 106 12.85 -4.09 19.32
C THR A 106 14.17 -3.46 19.74
N GLU A 107 15.00 -3.07 18.78
CA GLU A 107 16.35 -2.53 19.05
C GLU A 107 16.35 -1.06 19.47
N THR A 108 15.32 -0.28 19.14
CA THR A 108 15.29 1.17 19.39
C THR A 108 14.24 1.60 20.42
N GLY A 109 13.21 0.79 20.66
CA GLY A 109 12.04 1.14 21.47
C GLY A 109 11.06 2.11 20.80
N LEU A 110 11.33 2.58 19.58
CA LEU A 110 10.43 3.45 18.82
C LEU A 110 9.36 2.64 18.08
N SER A 111 8.23 3.26 17.76
CA SER A 111 7.19 2.63 16.95
C SER A 111 7.54 2.66 15.45
N PHE A 112 7.43 1.50 14.78
CA PHE A 112 7.63 1.34 13.34
C PHE A 112 6.42 0.68 12.69
N TRP A 113 5.77 1.37 11.77
CA TRP A 113 4.55 0.91 11.11
C TRP A 113 4.88 0.27 9.75
N ASN A 114 4.54 -1.01 9.57
CA ASN A 114 4.85 -1.76 8.35
C ASN A 114 3.80 -1.54 7.27
N LEU A 115 4.04 -0.55 6.40
CA LEU A 115 3.20 -0.25 5.24
C LEU A 115 3.70 -0.95 3.97
N GLY A 116 4.45 -2.06 4.10
CA GLY A 116 4.82 -2.91 2.98
C GLY A 116 3.60 -3.62 2.39
N ILE A 117 3.58 -3.76 1.07
CA ILE A 117 2.59 -4.61 0.39
C ILE A 117 3.33 -5.60 -0.52
N ASN A 118 2.91 -6.85 -0.50
CA ASN A 118 3.48 -7.85 -1.39
C ASN A 118 3.37 -7.44 -2.87
N GLY A 119 4.50 -7.33 -3.56
CA GLY A 119 4.52 -7.05 -4.99
C GLY A 119 4.28 -5.58 -5.37
N LEU A 120 4.28 -4.66 -4.40
CA LEU A 120 4.13 -3.22 -4.64
C LEU A 120 5.39 -2.60 -5.26
N HIS A 121 5.48 -2.72 -6.57
CA HIS A 121 6.53 -2.10 -7.37
C HIS A 121 6.38 -0.56 -7.42
N PRO A 122 7.47 0.18 -7.70
CA PRO A 122 7.47 1.64 -7.70
C PRO A 122 6.37 2.35 -8.50
N VAL A 123 5.98 1.85 -9.68
CA VAL A 123 4.88 2.44 -10.45
C VAL A 123 3.56 2.34 -9.68
N ALA A 124 3.26 1.18 -9.09
CA ALA A 124 2.07 1.00 -8.27
C ALA A 124 2.14 1.80 -6.96
N MET A 125 3.29 1.83 -6.29
CA MET A 125 3.50 2.62 -5.07
C MET A 125 3.20 4.11 -5.30
N ASN A 126 3.62 4.67 -6.44
CA ASN A 126 3.31 6.05 -6.79
C ASN A 126 1.78 6.28 -6.88
N GLY A 127 1.06 5.36 -7.55
CA GLY A 127 -0.39 5.41 -7.65
C GLY A 127 -1.09 5.32 -6.29
N LEU A 128 -0.65 4.39 -5.43
CA LEU A 128 -1.18 4.21 -4.08
C LEU A 128 -1.11 5.53 -3.28
N LEU A 129 0.07 6.15 -3.26
CA LEU A 129 0.30 7.41 -2.54
C LEU A 129 -0.40 8.62 -3.15
N ARG A 130 -0.63 8.61 -4.47
CA ARG A 130 -1.30 9.70 -5.16
C ARG A 130 -2.81 9.67 -4.96
N TYR A 131 -3.42 8.49 -5.09
CA TYR A 131 -4.87 8.37 -5.16
C TYR A 131 -5.51 7.94 -3.85
N HIS A 132 -4.88 7.03 -3.10
CA HIS A 132 -5.50 6.43 -1.91
C HIS A 132 -4.96 7.01 -0.60
N VAL A 133 -3.68 7.43 -0.58
CA VAL A 133 -2.99 7.76 0.67
C VAL A 133 -2.54 9.22 0.69
N ARG A 134 -3.44 10.11 1.13
CA ARG A 134 -3.14 11.54 1.33
C ARG A 134 -2.72 11.89 2.76
N SER A 135 -2.84 10.95 3.70
CA SER A 135 -2.58 11.13 5.12
C SER A 135 -1.10 11.20 5.49
N LEU A 136 -0.20 10.65 4.66
CA LEU A 136 1.24 10.67 4.93
C LEU A 136 1.82 12.07 4.65
N ARG A 137 1.76 12.93 5.66
CA ARG A 137 2.25 14.31 5.68
C ARG A 137 2.93 14.54 7.02
N ASP A 138 4.04 15.26 6.98
CA ASP A 138 4.81 15.61 8.18
C ASP A 138 5.20 14.37 9.03
N CYS A 139 5.38 13.21 8.37
CA CYS A 139 5.75 11.95 8.99
C CYS A 139 7.24 11.62 8.81
N ASP A 140 7.73 10.66 9.61
CA ASP A 140 8.98 9.96 9.37
C ASP A 140 8.76 8.74 8.49
N ILE A 141 9.50 8.65 7.38
CA ILE A 141 9.32 7.57 6.40
C ILE A 141 10.66 6.93 6.07
N LEU A 142 10.77 5.64 6.36
CA LEU A 142 11.77 4.74 5.81
C LEU A 142 11.24 4.16 4.48
N LEU A 143 11.71 4.72 3.37
CA LEU A 143 11.31 4.32 2.01
C LEU A 143 12.27 3.28 1.46
N HIS A 144 11.77 2.11 1.07
CA HIS A 144 12.57 1.05 0.47
C HIS A 144 12.54 1.10 -1.07
N PHE A 145 13.71 1.01 -1.69
CA PHE A 145 13.88 0.73 -3.11
C PHE A 145 14.49 -0.64 -3.32
N ASN A 146 13.75 -1.55 -3.96
CA ASN A 146 14.26 -2.85 -4.36
C ASN A 146 14.83 -2.81 -5.79
N PRO A 147 16.14 -3.04 -6.00
CA PRO A 147 16.73 -3.08 -7.34
C PRO A 147 16.13 -4.15 -8.27
N LEU A 148 15.43 -5.16 -7.73
CA LEU A 148 14.72 -6.16 -8.52
C LEU A 148 13.83 -5.54 -9.60
N TRP A 149 13.16 -4.43 -9.29
CA TRP A 149 12.20 -3.80 -10.21
C TRP A 149 12.84 -3.21 -11.47
N ILE A 150 14.16 -3.00 -11.47
CA ILE A 150 14.90 -2.51 -12.64
C ILE A 150 15.83 -3.57 -13.25
N SER A 151 15.72 -4.82 -12.78
CA SER A 151 16.65 -5.88 -13.12
C SER A 151 16.43 -6.50 -14.52
N SER A 152 15.25 -6.27 -15.12
CA SER A 152 14.93 -6.62 -16.51
C SER A 152 13.84 -5.70 -17.09
N PRO A 153 13.69 -5.61 -18.42
CA PRO A 153 12.59 -4.87 -19.06
C PRO A 153 11.20 -5.37 -18.65
N GLN A 154 11.09 -6.65 -18.27
CA GLN A 154 9.85 -7.24 -17.78
C GLN A 154 9.48 -6.73 -16.39
N TYR A 155 10.41 -6.73 -15.43
CA TYR A 155 10.18 -6.17 -14.10
C TYR A 155 10.00 -4.65 -14.14
N ASP A 156 10.69 -3.98 -15.07
CA ASP A 156 10.58 -2.54 -15.28
C ASP A 156 9.27 -2.12 -15.95
N LEU A 157 8.49 -3.06 -16.49
CA LEU A 157 7.26 -2.82 -17.27
C LEU A 157 7.50 -2.07 -18.59
N SER A 158 8.75 -2.00 -19.05
CA SER A 158 9.13 -1.33 -20.31
C SER A 158 9.08 -2.24 -21.54
N THR A 159 8.79 -3.53 -21.37
CA THR A 159 8.56 -4.46 -22.48
C THR A 159 7.22 -4.20 -23.19
N GLU A 160 7.17 -4.32 -24.50
CA GLU A 160 5.91 -4.24 -25.29
C GLU A 160 5.06 -5.52 -25.18
N ARG A 161 5.65 -6.62 -24.69
CA ARG A 161 4.91 -7.88 -24.51
C ARG A 161 3.98 -7.76 -23.31
N GLU A 162 2.69 -8.05 -23.54
CA GLU A 162 1.71 -8.12 -22.46
C GLU A 162 2.21 -9.04 -21.34
N THR A 163 2.24 -8.49 -20.14
CA THR A 163 2.75 -9.17 -18.96
C THR A 163 1.79 -8.94 -17.81
N ARG A 164 1.46 -10.00 -17.07
CA ARG A 164 0.73 -9.86 -15.81
C ARG A 164 1.69 -9.39 -14.72
N PHE A 165 1.27 -8.39 -13.97
CA PHE A 165 2.02 -7.84 -12.84
C PHE A 165 1.07 -7.47 -11.71
N ASN A 166 1.61 -7.32 -10.51
CA ASN A 166 0.81 -7.03 -9.31
C ASN A 166 0.29 -5.58 -9.33
N HIS A 167 -0.86 -5.37 -8.71
CA HIS A 167 -1.49 -4.05 -8.55
C HIS A 167 -1.73 -3.25 -9.84
N PRO A 168 -2.32 -3.86 -10.90
CA PRO A 168 -2.61 -3.15 -12.15
C PRO A 168 -3.57 -1.97 -11.98
N LYS A 169 -4.42 -1.99 -10.94
CA LYS A 169 -5.33 -0.87 -10.63
C LYS A 169 -4.59 0.40 -10.17
N LEU A 170 -3.35 0.28 -9.68
CA LEU A 170 -2.57 1.41 -9.17
C LEU A 170 -1.72 2.10 -10.24
N VAL A 171 -1.39 1.42 -11.35
CA VAL A 171 -0.54 2.01 -12.39
C VAL A 171 -1.28 3.11 -13.18
N PRO A 172 -0.59 4.01 -13.90
CA PRO A 172 -1.25 4.92 -14.81
C PRO A 172 -2.16 4.19 -15.80
N GLN A 173 -3.43 4.59 -15.88
CA GLN A 173 -4.42 3.97 -16.76
C GLN A 173 -4.35 4.52 -18.19
N PHE A 174 -3.92 5.79 -18.33
CA PHE A 174 -3.86 6.50 -19.61
C PHE A 174 -2.48 7.11 -19.87
N LEU A 175 -2.02 8.00 -18.97
CA LEU A 175 -0.74 8.70 -19.12
C LEU A 175 0.10 8.67 -17.84
N PRO A 176 1.42 8.40 -17.94
CA PRO A 176 2.11 7.88 -19.13
C PRO A 176 1.64 6.46 -19.48
N ARG A 177 1.75 6.07 -20.75
CA ARG A 177 1.46 4.70 -21.18
C ARG A 177 2.47 3.74 -20.54
N ILE A 178 1.97 2.61 -20.02
CA ILE A 178 2.79 1.47 -19.59
C ILE A 178 2.80 0.46 -20.75
N PRO A 179 3.95 0.20 -21.40
CA PRO A 179 4.04 -0.64 -22.59
C PRO A 179 3.34 -1.99 -22.47
N CYS A 180 3.62 -2.76 -21.40
CA CYS A 180 3.08 -4.10 -21.22
C CYS A 180 1.64 -4.16 -20.68
N TYR A 181 0.95 -3.02 -20.51
CA TYR A 181 -0.38 -2.95 -19.86
C TYR A 181 -1.53 -2.82 -20.88
N HIS A 182 -2.07 -3.97 -21.29
CA HIS A 182 -3.04 -4.10 -22.38
C HIS A 182 -4.51 -4.21 -21.92
N GLU A 183 -4.89 -3.59 -20.81
CA GLU A 183 -6.32 -3.45 -20.49
C GLU A 183 -7.06 -2.63 -21.55
N SER A 184 -8.30 -3.05 -21.81
CA SER A 184 -9.37 -2.35 -22.50
C SER A 184 -9.59 -0.94 -21.94
N ALA A 185 -10.09 -0.06 -22.82
CA ALA A 185 -10.35 1.34 -22.46
C ALA A 185 -11.47 1.47 -21.40
N ASP A 186 -12.49 0.62 -21.48
CA ASP A 186 -13.64 0.66 -20.56
C ASP A 186 -13.20 0.31 -19.14
N ALA A 187 -12.42 -0.77 -18.97
CA ALA A 187 -11.95 -1.14 -17.65
C ALA A 187 -10.92 -0.14 -17.09
N LYS A 188 -10.06 0.43 -17.94
CA LYS A 188 -9.18 1.56 -17.54
C LYS A 188 -10.00 2.77 -17.04
N ALA A 189 -11.12 3.07 -17.70
CA ALA A 189 -12.02 4.14 -17.29
C ALA A 189 -12.71 3.82 -15.96
N ASP A 190 -13.14 2.57 -15.77
CA ASP A 190 -13.74 2.12 -14.51
C ASP A 190 -12.77 2.18 -13.34
N ILE A 191 -11.53 1.72 -13.52
CA ILE A 191 -10.45 1.82 -12.52
C ILE A 191 -10.17 3.29 -12.22
N ALA A 192 -10.10 4.15 -13.25
CA ALA A 192 -9.86 5.58 -13.05
C ALA A 192 -11.01 6.25 -12.29
N ALA A 193 -12.25 5.89 -12.55
CA ALA A 193 -13.42 6.39 -11.84
C ALA A 193 -13.47 5.92 -10.39
N GLU A 194 -13.11 4.66 -10.12
CA GLU A 194 -13.06 4.09 -8.77
C GLU A 194 -12.16 4.90 -7.82
N ARG A 195 -11.04 5.43 -8.30
CA ARG A 195 -10.10 6.26 -7.52
C ARG A 195 -10.73 7.51 -6.89
N TYR A 196 -11.83 8.00 -7.46
CA TYR A 196 -12.49 9.23 -7.03
C TYR A 196 -13.90 9.00 -6.47
N ALA A 197 -14.38 7.76 -6.45
CA ALA A 197 -15.72 7.40 -6.01
C ALA A 197 -15.67 6.60 -4.70
N PRO A 198 -15.89 7.24 -3.53
CA PRO A 198 -15.81 6.58 -2.22
C PRO A 198 -16.65 5.31 -2.12
N LEU A 199 -17.87 5.32 -2.68
CA LEU A 199 -18.75 4.16 -2.68
C LEU A 199 -18.18 2.98 -3.48
N ARG A 200 -17.49 3.22 -4.60
CA ARG A 200 -16.87 2.14 -5.39
C ARG A 200 -15.69 1.54 -4.65
N SER A 201 -14.82 2.38 -4.07
CA SER A 201 -13.72 1.91 -3.23
C SER A 201 -14.20 1.13 -2.01
N PHE A 202 -15.30 1.58 -1.38
CA PHE A 202 -15.96 0.86 -0.29
C PHE A 202 -16.54 -0.49 -0.75
N ALA A 203 -17.22 -0.53 -1.90
CA ALA A 203 -17.74 -1.79 -2.45
C ALA A 203 -16.63 -2.78 -2.81
N SER A 204 -15.48 -2.30 -3.32
CA SER A 204 -14.30 -3.13 -3.55
C SER A 204 -13.75 -3.69 -2.24
N HIS A 205 -13.67 -2.87 -1.19
CA HIS A 205 -13.26 -3.33 0.13
C HIS A 205 -14.18 -4.43 0.65
N LEU A 206 -15.52 -4.24 0.60
CA LEU A 206 -16.44 -5.29 1.02
C LEU A 206 -16.23 -6.59 0.23
N SER A 207 -16.05 -6.46 -1.09
CA SER A 207 -15.83 -7.61 -1.97
C SER A 207 -14.56 -8.39 -1.59
N ILE A 208 -13.47 -7.68 -1.31
CA ILE A 208 -12.16 -8.27 -0.97
C ILE A 208 -12.18 -8.86 0.44
N ALA A 209 -12.64 -8.10 1.43
CA ALA A 209 -12.56 -8.47 2.84
C ALA A 209 -13.59 -9.54 3.24
N TYR A 210 -14.78 -9.53 2.64
CA TYR A 210 -15.91 -10.33 3.12
C TYR A 210 -16.51 -11.29 2.08
N TYR A 211 -16.25 -11.10 0.78
CA TYR A 211 -16.92 -11.88 -0.27
C TYR A 211 -15.96 -12.61 -1.21
N ASP A 212 -14.82 -13.09 -0.72
CA ASP A 212 -13.84 -13.86 -1.50
C ASP A 212 -13.39 -13.16 -2.80
N ASN A 213 -13.26 -11.83 -2.76
CA ASN A 213 -12.96 -10.98 -3.92
C ASN A 213 -14.02 -11.06 -5.04
N LYS A 214 -15.28 -11.35 -4.69
CA LYS A 214 -16.44 -11.33 -5.60
C LYS A 214 -17.39 -10.21 -5.22
N THR A 215 -18.07 -9.66 -6.21
CA THR A 215 -19.21 -8.77 -5.92
C THR A 215 -20.31 -9.55 -5.21
N PRO A 216 -21.08 -8.94 -4.29
CA PRO A 216 -22.15 -9.65 -3.57
C PRO A 216 -23.12 -10.44 -4.46
N PRO A 217 -23.59 -9.93 -5.62
CA PRO A 217 -24.45 -10.73 -6.51
C PRO A 217 -23.78 -12.01 -7.02
N VAL A 218 -22.52 -11.94 -7.43
CA VAL A 218 -21.75 -13.11 -7.88
C VAL A 218 -21.52 -14.09 -6.74
N TRP A 219 -21.20 -13.58 -5.54
CA TRP A 219 -21.04 -14.40 -4.34
C TRP A 219 -22.32 -15.18 -4.01
N THR A 220 -23.50 -14.56 -4.13
CA THR A 220 -24.79 -15.22 -3.87
C THR A 220 -25.16 -16.28 -4.91
N LEU A 221 -24.66 -16.16 -6.14
CA LEU A 221 -24.89 -17.19 -7.17
C LEU A 221 -24.17 -18.50 -6.82
N ASP A 222 -22.97 -18.39 -6.22
CA ASP A 222 -22.21 -19.56 -5.76
C ASP A 222 -22.77 -20.14 -4.45
N ARG A 223 -23.51 -19.33 -3.68
CA ARG A 223 -24.05 -19.64 -2.35
C ARG A 223 -25.55 -19.31 -2.23
N PRO A 224 -26.43 -19.96 -3.02
CA PRO A 224 -27.83 -19.55 -3.18
C PRO A 224 -28.70 -19.71 -1.91
N TYR A 225 -28.23 -20.46 -0.91
CA TYR A 225 -28.96 -20.73 0.32
C TYR A 225 -28.36 -20.06 1.57
N GLU A 226 -27.27 -19.29 1.41
CA GLU A 226 -26.62 -18.59 2.50
C GLU A 226 -27.15 -17.14 2.61
N CYS A 227 -27.09 -16.58 3.82
CA CYS A 227 -27.50 -15.20 4.03
C CYS A 227 -26.44 -14.25 3.43
N PRO A 228 -26.78 -13.36 2.48
CA PRO A 228 -25.80 -12.48 1.83
C PRO A 228 -25.19 -11.46 2.78
N LEU A 229 -25.82 -11.26 3.95
CA LEU A 229 -25.36 -10.37 4.98
C LEU A 229 -24.32 -11.05 5.87
N GLU A 230 -24.47 -12.34 6.18
CA GLU A 230 -23.63 -13.08 7.14
C GLU A 230 -22.11 -12.83 7.04
N PRO A 231 -21.48 -12.75 5.84
CA PRO A 231 -20.05 -12.50 5.75
C PRO A 231 -19.61 -11.17 6.38
N LEU A 232 -20.47 -10.15 6.41
CA LEU A 232 -20.18 -8.84 7.00
C LEU A 232 -20.06 -8.85 8.53
N TRP A 233 -20.49 -9.93 9.18
CA TRP A 233 -20.36 -10.14 10.63
C TRP A 233 -19.12 -10.95 10.99
N GLN A 234 -18.36 -11.41 9.99
CA GLN A 234 -17.10 -12.10 10.20
C GLN A 234 -15.98 -11.10 10.46
N GLU A 235 -14.92 -11.54 11.15
CA GLU A 235 -13.73 -10.72 11.33
C GLU A 235 -12.97 -10.60 10.01
N MET A 236 -12.33 -9.44 9.79
CA MET A 236 -11.43 -9.28 8.65
C MET A 236 -10.28 -10.30 8.72
N PRO A 237 -9.72 -10.69 7.56
CA PRO A 237 -8.54 -11.57 7.54
C PRO A 237 -7.44 -11.07 8.48
N ALA A 238 -6.94 -11.96 9.33
CA ALA A 238 -5.86 -11.66 10.27
C ALA A 238 -4.50 -11.60 9.55
N PRO A 239 -3.53 -10.82 10.06
CA PRO A 239 -2.17 -10.80 9.55
C PRO A 239 -1.54 -12.20 9.51
N ASP A 240 -0.77 -12.49 8.46
CA ASP A 240 0.00 -13.73 8.37
C ASP A 240 1.04 -13.74 9.51
N ILE A 241 1.00 -14.72 10.41
CA ILE A 241 1.95 -14.80 11.55
C ILE A 241 3.25 -15.48 11.11
N LEU A 242 3.13 -16.53 10.30
CA LEU A 242 4.25 -17.34 9.84
C LEU A 242 4.79 -16.82 8.50
N PRO A 243 6.05 -17.16 8.15
CA PRO A 243 6.56 -16.97 6.80
C PRO A 243 5.68 -17.65 5.75
N GLY A 244 5.73 -17.18 4.50
CA GLY A 244 5.07 -17.85 3.38
C GLY A 244 5.53 -19.31 3.19
N GLU A 245 4.75 -20.08 2.40
CA GLU A 245 4.81 -21.54 2.29
C GLU A 245 6.20 -22.15 1.94
N ASP A 246 7.12 -21.38 1.34
CA ASP A 246 8.50 -21.81 1.06
C ASP A 246 9.51 -20.82 1.64
N PHE A 247 9.90 -21.04 2.91
CA PHE A 247 10.88 -20.21 3.64
C PHE A 247 12.33 -20.69 3.49
N ARG A 248 12.59 -21.66 2.61
CA ARG A 248 13.94 -22.15 2.36
C ARG A 248 14.79 -21.05 1.76
N SER A 249 16.03 -20.99 2.21
CA SER A 249 17.03 -20.08 1.67
C SER A 249 17.36 -20.41 0.21
N TRP A 250 17.86 -19.42 -0.52
CA TRP A 250 18.35 -19.53 -1.90
C TRP A 250 19.35 -20.69 -2.05
N LYS A 251 20.20 -20.89 -1.03
CA LYS A 251 21.16 -21.99 -0.97
C LYS A 251 20.50 -23.35 -0.78
N GLU A 252 19.51 -23.46 0.11
CA GLU A 252 18.76 -24.72 0.32
C GLU A 252 17.91 -25.11 -0.90
N ARG A 253 17.54 -24.12 -1.72
CA ARG A 253 16.83 -24.31 -2.98
C ARG A 253 17.74 -24.65 -4.16
N ASP A 254 19.06 -24.77 -3.92
CA ASP A 254 20.08 -25.04 -4.94
C ASP A 254 19.94 -24.16 -6.18
N MET A 255 19.63 -22.87 -5.96
CA MET A 255 19.43 -21.92 -7.04
C MET A 255 20.78 -21.55 -7.67
N ALA A 256 20.78 -21.35 -8.99
CA ALA A 256 21.97 -20.93 -9.72
C ALA A 256 21.93 -19.43 -10.03
N PRO A 257 23.09 -18.73 -10.07
CA PRO A 257 23.16 -17.35 -10.52
C PRO A 257 22.61 -17.21 -11.96
N GLN A 258 21.89 -16.13 -12.22
CA GLN A 258 21.24 -15.85 -13.50
C GLN A 258 21.75 -14.53 -14.09
N PRO A 259 21.82 -14.41 -15.43
CA PRO A 259 22.10 -13.12 -16.06
C PRO A 259 20.93 -12.16 -15.81
N PHE A 260 21.27 -10.92 -15.47
CA PHE A 260 20.31 -9.81 -15.38
C PHE A 260 20.63 -8.76 -16.44
N GLU A 261 19.59 -8.18 -17.04
CA GLU A 261 19.74 -7.21 -18.12
C GLU A 261 20.01 -5.80 -17.60
N TRP A 262 19.42 -5.43 -16.45
CA TRP A 262 19.49 -4.09 -15.84
C TRP A 262 19.08 -2.95 -16.78
N VAL A 263 17.86 -2.45 -16.59
CA VAL A 263 17.37 -1.29 -17.35
C VAL A 263 18.10 -0.03 -16.90
N SER A 264 18.63 0.74 -17.85
CA SER A 264 19.28 2.02 -17.56
C SER A 264 18.31 2.97 -16.83
N LEU A 265 18.80 3.66 -15.81
CA LEU A 265 17.97 4.54 -14.98
C LEU A 265 17.21 5.62 -15.78
N ASP A 266 17.81 6.17 -16.84
CA ASP A 266 17.18 7.19 -17.69
C ASP A 266 15.93 6.68 -18.44
N ASN A 267 15.88 5.38 -18.71
CA ASN A 267 14.78 4.73 -19.44
C ASN A 267 13.84 3.93 -18.53
N SER A 268 14.23 3.69 -17.28
CA SER A 268 13.49 2.84 -16.36
C SER A 268 12.20 3.52 -15.89
N LEU A 269 11.07 2.87 -16.13
CA LEU A 269 9.79 3.32 -15.58
C LEU A 269 9.78 3.21 -14.07
N GLN A 270 10.25 2.08 -13.52
CA GLN A 270 10.23 1.84 -12.08
C GLN A 270 11.11 2.85 -11.34
N TRP A 271 12.31 3.12 -11.84
CA TRP A 271 13.18 4.13 -11.25
C TRP A 271 12.56 5.52 -11.30
N ARG A 272 12.04 5.93 -12.46
CA ARG A 272 11.38 7.24 -12.60
C ARG A 272 10.23 7.41 -11.60
N PHE A 273 9.38 6.39 -11.43
CA PHE A 273 8.27 6.45 -10.49
C PHE A 273 8.71 6.35 -9.02
N PHE A 274 9.82 5.66 -8.74
CA PHE A 274 10.44 5.69 -7.43
C PHE A 274 10.91 7.10 -7.07
N CYS A 275 11.66 7.76 -7.96
CA CYS A 275 12.10 9.14 -7.78
C CYS A 275 10.92 10.10 -7.54
N GLN A 276 9.87 9.99 -8.37
CA GLN A 276 8.64 10.77 -8.19
C GLN A 276 7.99 10.52 -6.82
N THR A 277 8.00 9.29 -6.35
CA THR A 277 7.46 8.91 -5.04
C THR A 277 8.26 9.54 -3.90
N ALA A 278 9.59 9.42 -3.91
CA ALA A 278 10.46 10.01 -2.90
C ALA A 278 10.30 11.55 -2.84
N LEU A 279 10.31 12.21 -3.99
CA LEU A 279 10.11 13.65 -4.11
C LEU A 279 8.71 14.08 -3.63
N HIS A 280 7.68 13.32 -3.99
CA HIS A 280 6.30 13.60 -3.58
C HIS A 280 6.12 13.47 -2.06
N LEU A 281 6.69 12.43 -1.45
CA LEU A 281 6.70 12.27 0.00
C LEU A 281 7.42 13.45 0.67
N ARG A 282 8.61 13.83 0.20
CA ARG A 282 9.32 15.00 0.73
C ARG A 282 8.52 16.30 0.59
N SER A 283 7.86 16.51 -0.55
CA SER A 283 7.02 17.69 -0.81
C SER A 283 5.83 17.83 0.14
N ARG A 284 5.45 16.74 0.81
CA ARG A 284 4.39 16.69 1.83
C ARG A 284 4.93 16.95 3.25
N GLY A 285 6.15 17.44 3.39
CA GLY A 285 6.79 17.73 4.68
C GLY A 285 7.36 16.49 5.39
N ASN A 286 7.32 15.32 4.75
CA ASN A 286 7.84 14.10 5.37
C ASN A 286 9.38 14.13 5.43
N ASN A 287 9.92 13.64 6.54
CA ASN A 287 11.31 13.30 6.70
C ASN A 287 11.55 11.91 6.10
N VAL A 288 12.27 11.83 4.97
CA VAL A 288 12.40 10.58 4.20
C VAL A 288 13.83 10.06 4.25
N PHE A 289 14.00 8.86 4.77
CA PHE A 289 15.24 8.07 4.67
C PHE A 289 15.06 6.96 3.64
N VAL A 290 16.02 6.77 2.74
CA VAL A 290 15.93 5.76 1.68
C VAL A 290 16.83 4.56 1.96
N LEU A 291 16.24 3.37 2.05
CA LEU A 291 16.96 2.09 2.06
C LEU A 291 16.96 1.49 0.65
N VAL A 292 18.13 1.24 0.08
CA VAL A 292 18.26 0.54 -1.21
C VAL A 292 18.65 -0.91 -0.97
N GLY A 293 17.79 -1.82 -1.40
CA GLY A 293 17.95 -3.25 -1.21
C GLY A 293 17.60 -3.73 0.21
N PRO A 294 18.01 -4.94 0.57
CA PRO A 294 19.12 -5.68 -0.04
C PRO A 294 18.76 -6.33 -1.38
N PHE A 295 19.78 -6.58 -2.19
CA PHE A 295 19.69 -7.40 -3.40
C PHE A 295 20.72 -8.53 -3.32
N ASN A 296 20.30 -9.75 -3.65
CA ASN A 296 21.13 -10.93 -3.57
C ASN A 296 22.16 -10.93 -4.71
N LYS A 297 23.33 -10.33 -4.44
CA LYS A 297 24.45 -10.32 -5.40
C LYS A 297 24.93 -11.73 -5.76
N HIS A 298 24.70 -12.74 -4.91
CA HIS A 298 25.02 -14.15 -5.22
C HIS A 298 24.13 -14.70 -6.34
N ALA A 299 22.94 -14.13 -6.56
CA ALA A 299 22.06 -14.50 -7.66
C ALA A 299 22.49 -13.88 -9.00
N VAL A 300 23.41 -12.92 -9.02
CA VAL A 300 23.83 -12.21 -10.24
C VAL A 300 24.95 -12.98 -10.93
N ALA A 301 24.72 -13.44 -12.16
CA ALA A 301 25.76 -14.08 -12.96
C ALA A 301 26.91 -13.12 -13.26
N GLN A 302 28.12 -13.68 -13.41
CA GLN A 302 29.36 -12.94 -13.61
C GLN A 302 29.27 -11.90 -14.75
N VAL A 303 28.59 -12.25 -15.85
CA VAL A 303 28.40 -11.39 -17.03
C VAL A 303 27.63 -10.09 -16.73
N SER A 304 26.78 -10.08 -15.69
CA SER A 304 25.93 -8.94 -15.33
C SER A 304 26.40 -8.18 -14.08
N LEU A 305 27.51 -8.58 -13.46
CA LEU A 305 27.98 -7.98 -12.20
C LEU A 305 28.40 -6.52 -12.34
N ASP A 306 29.05 -6.15 -13.45
CA ASP A 306 29.52 -4.77 -13.61
C ASP A 306 28.35 -3.82 -13.93
N SER A 307 27.38 -4.26 -14.72
CA SER A 307 26.11 -3.54 -14.93
C SER A 307 25.33 -3.37 -13.62
N TYR A 308 25.28 -4.40 -12.78
CA TYR A 308 24.68 -4.29 -11.44
C TYR A 308 25.37 -3.22 -10.58
N LYS A 309 26.70 -3.29 -10.45
CA LYS A 309 27.47 -2.30 -9.66
C LYS A 309 27.26 -0.88 -10.19
N ALA A 310 27.32 -0.69 -11.50
CA ALA A 310 27.12 0.61 -12.13
C ALA A 310 25.71 1.15 -11.86
N THR A 311 24.69 0.29 -11.92
CA THR A 311 23.29 0.64 -11.63
C THR A 311 23.12 1.10 -10.18
N ILE A 312 23.62 0.33 -9.22
CA ILE A 312 23.52 0.68 -7.79
C ILE A 312 24.30 1.96 -7.47
N ALA A 313 25.49 2.14 -8.04
CA ALA A 313 26.25 3.37 -7.89
C ALA A 313 25.50 4.58 -8.46
N ALA A 314 24.80 4.43 -9.60
CA ALA A 314 24.00 5.49 -10.19
C ALA A 314 22.76 5.83 -9.34
N VAL A 315 22.10 4.84 -8.74
CA VAL A 315 21.01 5.03 -7.77
C VAL A 315 21.49 5.83 -6.57
N GLN A 316 22.61 5.44 -5.97
CA GLN A 316 23.20 6.15 -4.84
C GLN A 316 23.58 7.59 -5.21
N LYS A 317 24.22 7.77 -6.36
CA LYS A 317 24.61 9.09 -6.86
C LYS A 317 23.41 10.02 -6.99
N TRP A 318 22.28 9.52 -7.50
CA TRP A 318 21.06 10.31 -7.60
C TRP A 318 20.49 10.67 -6.22
N LEU A 319 20.41 9.71 -5.29
CA LEU A 319 19.91 9.95 -3.93
C LEU A 319 20.72 11.02 -3.20
N VAL A 320 22.06 10.94 -3.30
CA VAL A 320 22.97 11.93 -2.70
C VAL A 320 22.82 13.29 -3.39
N ALA A 321 22.75 13.33 -4.72
CA ALA A 321 22.59 14.59 -5.46
C ALA A 321 21.26 15.30 -5.14
N GLU A 322 20.20 14.54 -4.92
CA GLU A 322 18.90 15.05 -4.49
C GLU A 322 18.82 15.34 -2.98
N GLY A 323 19.86 15.02 -2.21
CA GLY A 323 19.93 15.29 -0.78
C GLY A 323 19.05 14.37 0.09
N PHE A 324 18.75 13.15 -0.37
CA PHE A 324 18.10 12.14 0.46
C PHE A 324 19.14 11.45 1.35
N PRO A 325 18.95 11.40 2.70
CA PRO A 325 19.73 10.48 3.52
C PRO A 325 19.38 9.05 3.08
N CYS A 326 20.41 8.26 2.76
CA CYS A 326 20.21 6.92 2.23
C CYS A 326 21.25 5.93 2.71
N HIS A 327 20.87 4.66 2.71
CA HIS A 327 21.75 3.53 2.95
C HIS A 327 21.62 2.50 1.84
N LEU A 328 22.75 2.02 1.33
CA LEU A 328 22.79 0.86 0.44
C LEU A 328 23.01 -0.38 1.32
N ALA A 329 22.02 -1.25 1.41
CA ALA A 329 22.14 -2.47 2.21
C ALA A 329 23.31 -3.34 1.69
N SER A 330 24.13 -3.81 2.63
CA SER A 330 25.22 -4.73 2.33
C SER A 330 24.69 -6.05 1.78
N VAL A 331 25.54 -6.75 1.02
CA VAL A 331 25.21 -8.10 0.55
C VAL A 331 25.16 -9.03 1.76
N LEU A 332 24.01 -9.64 2.01
CA LEU A 332 23.85 -10.58 3.10
C LEU A 332 24.58 -11.90 2.78
N PRO A 333 24.94 -12.70 3.80
CA PRO A 333 25.28 -14.10 3.61
C PRO A 333 24.22 -14.83 2.77
N VAL A 334 24.64 -15.71 1.87
CA VAL A 334 23.77 -16.36 0.87
C VAL A 334 22.60 -17.13 1.49
N ASN A 335 22.78 -17.69 2.69
CA ASN A 335 21.76 -18.42 3.43
C ASN A 335 20.70 -17.51 4.08
N LEU A 336 20.88 -16.18 4.00
CA LEU A 336 19.94 -15.19 4.54
C LEU A 336 19.01 -14.60 3.48
N TYR A 337 19.08 -15.07 2.24
CA TYR A 337 18.12 -14.74 1.18
C TYR A 337 17.20 -15.92 0.89
N ALA A 338 15.92 -15.65 0.61
CA ALA A 338 14.99 -16.63 0.04
C ALA A 338 15.06 -16.66 -1.50
N ASP A 339 15.35 -15.52 -2.13
CA ASP A 339 15.42 -15.35 -3.58
C ASP A 339 16.40 -14.22 -4.00
N ALA A 340 16.11 -13.51 -5.10
CA ALA A 340 16.94 -12.43 -5.63
C ALA A 340 16.97 -11.15 -4.77
N SER A 341 16.00 -10.92 -3.88
CA SER A 341 15.97 -9.71 -3.06
C SER A 341 15.47 -9.91 -1.64
N HIS A 342 14.72 -10.97 -1.35
CA HIS A 342 14.06 -11.09 -0.06
C HIS A 342 14.96 -11.71 1.01
N PRO A 343 15.17 -11.02 2.14
CA PRO A 343 15.74 -11.61 3.33
C PRO A 343 14.77 -12.60 3.97
N ILE A 344 15.33 -13.63 4.61
CA ILE A 344 14.63 -14.39 5.66
C ILE A 344 14.82 -13.69 7.02
N GLY A 345 14.15 -14.17 8.07
CA GLY A 345 14.13 -13.49 9.39
C GLY A 345 15.49 -12.99 9.91
N GLN A 346 16.52 -13.85 9.94
CA GLN A 346 17.87 -13.46 10.36
C GLN A 346 18.53 -12.40 9.45
N GLY A 347 18.15 -12.37 8.18
CA GLY A 347 18.58 -11.34 7.25
C GLY A 347 18.06 -9.95 7.63
N TYR A 348 16.82 -9.84 8.11
CA TYR A 348 16.29 -8.57 8.63
C TYR A 348 17.00 -8.10 9.89
N THR A 349 17.38 -9.01 10.79
CA THR A 349 18.21 -8.68 11.95
C THR A 349 19.57 -8.10 11.53
N HIS A 350 20.18 -8.67 10.47
CA HIS A 350 21.44 -8.14 9.94
C HIS A 350 21.28 -6.72 9.36
N ILE A 351 20.25 -6.49 8.54
CA ILE A 351 19.95 -5.16 7.97
C ILE A 351 19.69 -4.14 9.08
N THR A 352 18.98 -4.55 10.13
CA THR A 352 18.66 -3.68 11.27
C THR A 352 19.93 -3.22 11.97
N ARG A 353 20.84 -4.14 12.31
CA ARG A 353 22.14 -3.78 12.93
C ARG A 353 22.97 -2.89 12.03
N GLU A 354 22.95 -3.17 10.72
CA GLU A 354 23.67 -2.36 9.74
C GLU A 354 23.13 -0.92 9.71
N LEU A 355 21.82 -0.75 9.60
CA LEU A 355 21.17 0.57 9.64
C LEU A 355 21.49 1.32 10.93
N LEU A 356 21.38 0.66 12.08
CA LEU A 356 21.65 1.28 13.37
C LEU A 356 23.12 1.66 13.56
N SER A 357 24.05 1.12 12.78
CA SER A 357 25.44 1.57 12.80
C SER A 357 25.70 2.82 11.93
N GLN A 358 24.73 3.27 11.12
CA GLN A 358 24.88 4.43 10.26
C GLN A 358 24.52 5.74 10.98
N GLU A 359 25.43 6.71 10.97
CA GLU A 359 25.22 8.03 11.57
C GLU A 359 23.99 8.75 10.99
N HIS A 360 23.82 8.72 9.66
CA HIS A 360 22.66 9.35 9.01
C HIS A 360 21.32 8.72 9.42
N PHE A 361 21.31 7.41 9.71
CA PHE A 361 20.10 6.75 10.19
C PHE A 361 19.83 7.07 11.65
N GLN A 362 20.87 7.14 12.49
CA GLN A 362 20.74 7.58 13.88
C GLN A 362 20.21 9.02 13.98
N MET A 363 20.69 9.93 13.12
CA MET A 363 20.13 11.30 13.03
C MET A 363 18.65 11.30 12.60
N PHE A 364 18.29 10.45 11.63
CA PHE A 364 16.90 10.27 11.21
C PHE A 364 16.02 9.78 12.38
N LEU A 365 16.49 8.78 13.14
CA LEU A 365 15.78 8.25 14.30
C LEU A 365 15.70 9.24 15.45
N GLY A 366 16.74 10.04 15.71
CA GLY A 366 16.71 11.08 16.74
C GLY A 366 15.58 12.08 16.50
N ASN A 367 15.41 12.52 15.25
CA ASN A 367 14.30 13.39 14.86
C ASN A 367 12.93 12.72 15.04
N ALA A 368 12.84 11.43 14.70
CA ALA A 368 11.60 10.65 14.87
C ALA A 368 11.23 10.44 16.34
N GLY A 369 12.21 10.09 17.18
CA GLY A 369 12.04 9.90 18.62
C GLY A 369 11.53 11.16 19.31
N SER A 370 12.12 12.33 19.01
CA SER A 370 11.65 13.61 19.57
C SER A 370 10.19 13.90 19.22
N ARG A 371 9.73 13.60 18.00
CA ARG A 371 8.33 13.76 17.59
C ARG A 371 7.37 12.82 18.33
N GLN A 372 7.80 11.58 18.59
CA GLN A 372 7.01 10.61 19.34
C GLN A 372 6.88 11.01 20.82
N GLU A 373 7.98 11.45 21.45
CA GLU A 373 8.00 11.92 22.84
C GLU A 373 7.15 13.18 23.05
N GLU A 374 7.23 14.15 22.14
CA GLU A 374 6.42 15.38 22.19
C GLU A 374 4.92 15.05 22.16
N LYS A 375 4.52 14.08 21.30
CA LYS A 375 3.13 13.63 21.21
C LYS A 375 2.68 12.90 22.47
N ALA A 376 3.49 11.97 22.98
CA ALA A 376 3.20 11.23 24.20
C ALA A 376 2.95 12.19 25.38
N SER A 377 3.79 13.24 25.48
CA SER A 377 3.67 14.28 26.50
C SER A 377 2.39 15.11 26.35
N LYS A 378 2.03 15.54 25.13
CA LYS A 378 0.78 16.26 24.85
C LYS A 378 -0.47 15.42 25.14
N SER A 379 -0.45 14.13 24.80
CA SER A 379 -1.53 13.18 25.09
C SER A 379 -1.72 13.02 26.61
N TYR A 380 -0.63 12.89 27.35
CA TYR A 380 -0.66 12.81 28.81
C TYR A 380 -1.24 14.07 29.46
N CYS A 381 -0.81 15.26 29.04
CA CYS A 381 -1.38 16.52 29.55
C CYS A 381 -2.87 16.69 29.23
N THR A 382 -3.31 16.25 28.05
CA THR A 382 -4.73 16.32 27.65
C THR A 382 -5.60 15.40 28.50
N ASN A 383 -5.11 14.19 28.80
CA ASN A 383 -5.81 13.24 29.67
C ASN A 383 -5.89 13.70 31.13
N ILE A 384 -4.89 14.43 31.64
CA ILE A 384 -4.96 15.04 32.98
C ILE A 384 -6.02 16.16 33.02
N GLN A 385 -6.13 16.97 31.96
CA GLN A 385 -7.11 18.04 31.90
C GLN A 385 -8.56 17.52 31.78
N THR A 386 -8.81 16.43 31.06
CA THR A 386 -10.14 15.81 30.97
C THR A 386 -10.56 15.10 32.25
N VAL A 387 -9.62 14.56 33.02
CA VAL A 387 -9.88 13.94 34.34
C VAL A 387 -10.12 15.00 35.43
N HIS A 388 -9.63 16.24 35.25
CA HIS A 388 -9.75 17.33 36.23
C HIS A 388 -10.79 18.40 35.94
N THR A 389 -11.63 18.29 34.91
CA THR A 389 -12.86 19.09 34.83
C THR A 389 -13.90 18.54 35.82
N PRO A 390 -14.20 19.23 36.94
CA PRO A 390 -15.29 18.83 37.80
C PRO A 390 -16.58 19.01 37.02
N SER A 391 -17.48 18.05 37.13
CA SER A 391 -18.90 18.22 36.82
C SER A 391 -19.42 19.49 37.50
N ALA A 392 -19.46 20.59 36.76
CA ALA A 392 -20.17 21.80 37.16
C ALA A 392 -21.65 21.56 36.85
N GLY A 393 -22.35 20.95 37.81
CA GLY A 393 -23.75 20.57 37.63
C GLY A 393 -24.44 20.16 38.91
N GLY A 394 -24.23 20.92 39.99
CA GLY A 394 -25.15 20.96 41.12
C GLY A 394 -25.94 22.26 41.09
N LYS A 395 -27.23 22.18 40.75
CA LYS A 395 -28.36 22.78 41.47
C LYS A 395 -29.67 22.22 40.93
#